data_AF-A0A1I6YQY7-F1
#
_entry.id   AF-A0A1I6YQY7-F1
#
_cell.length_a   1.000
_cell.length_b   1.000
_cell.length_c   1.000
_cell.angle_alpha   90.00
_cell.angle_beta   90.00
_cell.angle_gamma   90.00
#
_symmetry.space_group_name_H-M   'P 1'
#
loop_
_entity.id
_entity.type
_entity.pdbx_description
1 polymer ?
#
loop_
_entity_poly.entity_id
_entity_poly.type
_entity_poly.pdbx_seq_one_letter_code
_entity_poly.pdbx_strand_id
1 'polypeptide(L)'
;MVLEFLQSLQEKFTSEKFDKKEELDFIGTKIRETEKFIHLLESENEQPFSDFTPRTVNSKNQNRLNELNQALSDYQSQRDQIVSEIDELERWLSDIRLSIDEVRGMDGSTVPVSHTSDSSGTPNPEGMEVLVKQLNEINHFLPVDSMRAKLELTKLISKLS
;
A
#
# COMPACT_ATOMS: atom_id res chain seq x y z
N MET A 1 -9.13 -19.29 -18.12
CA MET A 1 -9.87 -19.81 -16.93
C MET A 1 -9.15 -19.54 -15.61
N VAL A 2 -8.02 -20.19 -15.28
CA VAL A 2 -7.35 -19.97 -13.97
C VAL A 2 -6.75 -18.57 -13.85
N LEU A 3 -6.07 -18.08 -14.89
CA LEU A 3 -5.51 -16.72 -14.92
C LEU A 3 -6.59 -15.64 -14.78
N GLU A 4 -7.68 -15.77 -15.55
CA GLU A 4 -8.83 -14.84 -15.50
C GLU A 4 -9.49 -14.83 -14.11
N PHE A 5 -9.62 -16.00 -13.48
CA PHE A 5 -10.10 -16.10 -12.11
C PHE A 5 -9.20 -15.33 -11.13
N LEU A 6 -7.88 -15.55 -11.16
CA LEU A 6 -6.93 -14.84 -10.30
C LEU A 6 -6.95 -13.32 -10.54
N GLN A 7 -7.09 -12.89 -11.79
CA GLN A 7 -7.22 -11.48 -12.15
C GLN A 7 -8.52 -10.87 -11.61
N SER A 8 -9.65 -11.56 -11.74
CA SER A 8 -10.92 -11.08 -11.16
C SER A 8 -10.85 -10.97 -9.63
N LEU A 9 -10.16 -11.91 -8.97
CA LEU A 9 -9.97 -11.88 -7.52
C LEU A 9 -9.06 -10.73 -7.09
N GLN A 10 -7.99 -10.47 -7.86
CA GLN A 10 -7.13 -9.31 -7.65
C GLN A 10 -7.91 -7.99 -7.78
N GLU A 11 -8.76 -7.86 -8.80
CA GLU A 11 -9.58 -6.67 -9.01
C GLU A 11 -10.55 -6.47 -7.84
N LYS A 12 -11.23 -7.54 -7.40
CA LYS A 12 -12.12 -7.52 -6.24
C LYS A 12 -11.40 -7.02 -4.97
N PHE A 13 -10.28 -7.63 -4.60
CA PHE A 13 -9.53 -7.23 -3.40
C PHE A 13 -8.92 -5.84 -3.52
N THR A 14 -8.59 -5.39 -4.74
CA THR A 14 -8.15 -4.02 -4.97
C THR A 14 -9.27 -3.01 -4.72
N SER A 15 -10.50 -3.32 -5.17
CA SER A 15 -11.69 -2.51 -4.88
C SER A 15 -11.99 -2.48 -3.39
N GLU A 16 -12.02 -3.65 -2.74
CA GLU A 16 -12.30 -3.75 -1.30
C GLU A 16 -11.28 -2.97 -0.46
N LYS A 17 -10.00 -3.05 -0.82
CA LYS A 17 -8.95 -2.24 -0.21
C LYS A 17 -9.16 -0.74 -0.42
N PHE A 18 -9.65 -0.33 -1.59
CA PHE A 18 -9.95 1.08 -1.85
C PHE A 18 -11.09 1.57 -0.96
N ASP A 19 -12.18 0.81 -0.88
CA ASP A 19 -13.34 1.14 -0.04
C ASP A 19 -12.93 1.25 1.44
N LYS A 20 -12.08 0.34 1.92
CA LYS A 20 -11.53 0.37 3.28
C LYS A 20 -10.65 1.59 3.56
N LYS A 21 -9.92 2.08 2.55
CA LYS A 21 -9.14 3.33 2.67
C LYS A 21 -10.04 4.55 2.76
N GLU A 22 -11.14 4.59 2.01
CA GLU A 22 -12.13 5.66 2.13
C GLU A 22 -12.79 5.64 3.53
N GLU A 23 -13.11 4.46 4.04
CA GLU A 23 -13.61 4.27 5.42
C GLU A 23 -12.59 4.79 6.45
N LEU A 24 -11.30 4.47 6.27
CA LEU A 24 -10.22 4.94 7.12
C LEU A 24 -10.10 6.48 7.13
N ASP A 25 -10.18 7.12 5.97
CA ASP A 25 -10.12 8.58 5.85
C ASP A 25 -11.32 9.26 6.52
N PHE A 26 -12.50 8.66 6.38
CA PHE A 26 -13.71 9.11 7.06
C PHE A 26 -13.57 9.04 8.59
N ILE A 27 -13.13 7.89 9.12
CA ILE A 27 -12.88 7.71 10.56
C ILE A 27 -11.79 8.67 11.05
N GLY A 28 -10.71 8.86 10.28
CA GLY A 28 -9.67 9.83 10.60
C GLY A 28 -10.18 11.26 10.70
N THR A 29 -11.22 11.61 9.94
CA THR A 29 -11.90 12.91 10.08
C THR A 29 -12.74 12.98 11.35
N LYS A 30 -13.47 11.90 11.69
CA LYS A 30 -14.25 11.83 12.93
C LYS A 30 -13.38 11.96 14.18
N ILE A 31 -12.22 11.31 14.20
CA ILE A 31 -11.23 11.43 15.30
C ILE A 31 -10.81 12.89 15.47
N ARG A 32 -10.36 13.54 14.39
CA ARG A 32 -9.91 14.96 14.44
C ARG A 32 -11.03 15.91 14.87
N GLU A 33 -12.26 15.68 14.46
CA GLU A 33 -13.42 16.48 14.88
C GLU A 33 -13.68 16.29 16.38
N THR A 34 -13.70 15.05 16.87
CA THR A 34 -13.91 14.73 18.29
C THR A 34 -12.82 15.33 19.17
N GLU A 35 -11.55 15.22 18.78
CA GLU A 35 -10.42 15.84 19.50
C GLU A 35 -10.57 17.37 19.61
N LYS A 36 -11.02 18.04 18.55
CA LYS A 36 -11.31 19.47 18.58
C LYS A 36 -12.44 19.83 19.55
N PHE A 37 -13.50 19.02 19.59
CA PHE A 37 -14.60 19.24 20.53
C PHE A 37 -14.17 19.05 21.99
N ILE A 38 -13.35 18.04 22.26
CA ILE A 38 -12.76 17.80 23.59
C ILE A 38 -11.93 19.03 23.99
N HIS A 39 -10.99 19.44 23.15
CA HIS A 39 -10.14 20.61 23.43
C HIS A 39 -10.95 21.89 23.64
N LEU A 40 -12.01 22.11 22.87
CA LEU A 40 -12.88 23.27 23.04
C LEU A 40 -13.54 23.26 24.43
N LEU A 41 -14.14 22.14 24.83
CA LEU A 41 -14.79 22.01 26.13
C LEU A 41 -13.82 22.15 27.30
N GLU A 42 -12.60 21.63 27.17
CA GLU A 42 -11.54 21.79 28.18
C GLU A 42 -11.11 23.25 28.29
N SER A 43 -10.89 23.93 27.15
CA SER A 43 -10.49 25.34 27.13
C SER A 43 -11.55 26.29 27.68
N GLU A 44 -12.84 25.97 27.52
CA GLU A 44 -13.95 26.72 28.13
C GLU A 44 -13.97 26.56 29.66
N ASN A 45 -13.57 25.39 30.17
CA ASN A 45 -13.57 25.09 31.60
C ASN A 45 -12.35 25.67 32.35
N GLU A 46 -11.26 25.96 31.64
CA GLU A 46 -10.05 26.59 32.18
C GLU A 46 -10.14 28.13 32.28
N GLN A 47 -11.21 28.75 31.78
CA GLN A 47 -11.34 30.21 31.82
C GLN A 47 -11.51 30.74 33.25
N PRO A 48 -11.05 31.98 33.55
CA PRO A 48 -11.12 32.58 34.90
C PRO A 48 -12.54 32.69 35.49
N PHE A 49 -13.57 32.49 34.67
CA PHE A 49 -14.97 32.54 35.06
C PHE A 49 -15.63 31.16 35.18
N SER A 50 -14.87 30.06 35.12
CA SER A 50 -15.42 28.71 35.20
C SER A 50 -16.17 28.45 36.52
N ASP A 51 -15.73 29.07 37.62
CA ASP A 51 -16.43 29.07 38.93
C ASP A 51 -17.80 29.78 38.90
N PHE A 52 -18.03 30.65 37.91
CA PHE A 52 -19.31 31.33 37.69
C PHE A 52 -20.22 30.58 36.71
N THR A 53 -19.71 29.52 36.07
CA THR A 53 -20.53 28.66 35.20
C THR A 53 -21.58 27.95 36.05
N PRO A 54 -22.88 28.06 35.70
CA PRO A 54 -23.93 27.37 36.44
C PRO A 54 -23.63 25.88 36.60
N ARG A 55 -23.83 25.32 37.79
CA ARG A 55 -23.55 23.89 38.07
C ARG A 55 -24.20 22.94 37.06
N THR A 56 -25.38 23.29 36.56
CA THR A 56 -26.10 22.52 35.54
C THR A 56 -25.39 22.49 34.19
N VAL A 57 -24.73 23.58 33.80
CA VAL A 57 -23.95 23.69 32.56
C VAL A 57 -22.63 22.94 32.73
N ASN A 58 -21.93 23.14 33.85
CA ASN A 58 -20.67 22.43 34.13
C ASN A 58 -20.87 20.90 34.14
N SER A 59 -21.90 20.40 34.83
CA SER A 59 -22.21 18.96 34.83
C SER A 59 -22.53 18.41 33.43
N LYS A 60 -23.25 19.18 32.59
CA LYS A 60 -23.49 18.79 31.19
C LYS A 60 -22.21 18.74 30.37
N ASN A 61 -21.32 19.72 30.53
CA ASN A 61 -20.03 19.76 29.83
C ASN A 61 -19.15 18.57 30.23
N GLN A 62 -19.11 18.22 31.52
CA GLN A 62 -18.39 17.02 32.01
C GLN A 62 -18.97 15.72 31.43
N ASN A 63 -20.30 15.57 31.43
CA ASN A 63 -20.93 14.40 30.82
C ASN A 63 -20.62 14.32 29.32
N ARG A 64 -20.66 15.47 28.62
CA ARG A 64 -20.34 15.52 27.20
C ARG A 64 -18.88 15.19 26.92
N LEU A 65 -17.96 15.62 27.78
CA LEU A 65 -16.53 15.28 27.69
C LEU A 65 -16.34 13.76 27.83
N ASN A 66 -17.02 13.13 28.78
CA ASN A 66 -16.99 11.67 28.96
C ASN A 66 -17.53 10.93 27.72
N GLU A 67 -18.65 11.37 27.15
CA GLU A 67 -19.21 10.82 25.91
C GLU A 67 -18.23 10.95 24.74
N LEU A 68 -17.61 12.12 24.57
CA LEU A 68 -16.65 12.37 23.51
C LEU A 68 -15.37 11.54 23.67
N ASN A 69 -14.88 11.36 24.90
CA ASN A 69 -13.74 10.50 25.18
C ASN A 69 -14.04 9.03 24.88
N GLN A 70 -15.24 8.55 25.21
CA GLN A 70 -15.65 7.19 24.84
C GLN A 70 -15.75 7.04 23.32
N ALA A 71 -16.40 7.98 22.64
CA ALA A 71 -16.50 7.97 21.18
C ALA A 71 -15.12 8.02 20.51
N LEU A 72 -14.18 8.79 21.05
CA LEU A 72 -12.80 8.84 20.56
C LEU A 72 -12.11 7.48 20.67
N SER A 73 -12.23 6.82 21.82
CA SER A 73 -11.71 5.46 22.02
C SER A 73 -12.33 4.47 21.02
N ASP A 74 -13.64 4.55 20.80
CA ASP A 74 -14.34 3.67 19.87
C ASP A 74 -13.87 3.91 18.42
N TYR A 75 -13.72 5.17 18.01
CA TYR A 75 -13.20 5.52 16.68
C TYR A 75 -11.74 5.09 16.49
N GLN A 76 -10.90 5.20 17.52
CA GLN A 76 -9.52 4.71 17.47
C GLN A 76 -9.48 3.19 17.31
N SER A 77 -10.31 2.45 18.06
CA SER A 77 -10.42 1.00 17.90
C SER A 77 -10.91 0.62 16.50
N GLN A 78 -11.89 1.33 15.94
CA GLN A 78 -12.36 1.10 14.57
C GLN A 78 -11.26 1.39 13.55
N ARG A 79 -10.51 2.49 13.74
CA ARG A 79 -9.36 2.83 12.88
C ARG A 79 -8.33 1.69 12.88
N ASP A 80 -7.98 1.17 14.05
CA ASP A 80 -6.99 0.09 14.17
C ASP A 80 -7.47 -1.21 13.50
N GLN A 81 -8.77 -1.51 13.62
CA GLN A 81 -9.38 -2.64 12.92
C GLN A 81 -9.29 -2.46 11.40
N ILE A 82 -9.70 -1.30 10.87
CA ILE A 82 -9.66 -1.03 9.43
C ILE A 82 -8.22 -1.10 8.88
N VAL A 83 -7.24 -0.58 9.63
CA VAL A 83 -5.82 -0.70 9.26
C VAL A 83 -5.40 -2.17 9.18
N SER A 84 -5.77 -2.99 10.16
CA SER A 84 -5.49 -4.44 10.13
C SER A 84 -6.13 -5.13 8.92
N GLU A 85 -7.39 -4.79 8.59
CA GLU A 85 -8.09 -5.33 7.42
C GLU A 85 -7.39 -4.95 6.11
N ILE A 86 -6.90 -3.71 6.00
CA ILE A 86 -6.13 -3.24 4.84
C ILE A 86 -4.82 -4.03 4.71
N ASP A 87 -4.10 -4.25 5.81
CA ASP A 87 -2.84 -5.00 5.82
C ASP A 87 -3.05 -6.47 5.39
N GLU A 88 -4.16 -7.08 5.82
CA GLU A 88 -4.54 -8.43 5.39
C GLU A 88 -4.85 -8.50 3.89
N LEU A 89 -5.64 -7.54 3.37
CA LEU A 89 -5.92 -7.42 1.94
C LEU A 89 -4.65 -7.21 1.12
N GLU A 90 -3.68 -6.44 1.63
CA GLU A 90 -2.38 -6.25 1.00
C GLU A 90 -1.58 -7.55 0.88
N ARG A 91 -1.59 -8.38 1.94
CA ARG A 91 -0.95 -9.70 1.91
C ARG A 91 -1.59 -10.60 0.87
N TRP A 92 -2.92 -10.71 0.85
CA TRP A 92 -3.63 -11.53 -0.13
C TRP A 92 -3.41 -11.04 -1.57
N LEU A 93 -3.38 -9.72 -1.80
CA LEU A 93 -3.05 -9.17 -3.10
C LEU A 93 -1.62 -9.51 -3.55
N SER A 94 -0.66 -9.55 -2.61
CA SER A 94 0.70 -10.00 -2.89
C SER A 94 0.74 -11.47 -3.31
N ASP A 95 0.05 -12.34 -2.56
CA ASP A 95 0.00 -13.78 -2.86
C ASP A 95 -0.66 -14.07 -4.21
N ILE A 96 -1.74 -13.34 -4.54
CA ILE A 96 -2.39 -13.47 -5.85
C ILE A 96 -1.47 -12.98 -6.97
N ARG A 97 -0.71 -11.90 -6.76
CA ARG A 97 0.27 -11.43 -7.76
C ARG A 97 1.33 -12.48 -8.05
N LEU A 98 1.90 -13.10 -7.00
CA LEU A 98 2.85 -14.19 -7.16
C LEU A 98 2.23 -15.38 -7.92
N SER A 99 1.01 -15.75 -7.55
CA SER A 99 0.28 -16.85 -8.23
C SER A 99 0.02 -16.54 -9.72
N ILE A 100 -0.29 -15.29 -10.06
CA ILE A 100 -0.46 -14.86 -11.45
C ILE A 100 0.86 -14.97 -12.22
N ASP A 101 1.97 -14.54 -11.63
CA ASP A 101 3.28 -14.59 -12.26
C ASP A 101 3.76 -16.03 -12.48
N GLU A 102 3.52 -16.93 -11.53
CA GLU A 102 3.78 -18.36 -11.67
C GLU A 102 3.01 -18.96 -12.85
N VAL A 103 1.69 -18.75 -12.92
CA VAL A 103 0.85 -19.26 -14.01
C VAL A 103 1.32 -18.72 -15.37
N ARG A 104 1.70 -17.43 -15.44
CA ARG A 104 2.26 -16.83 -16.66
C ARG A 104 3.62 -17.42 -17.05
N GLY A 105 4.46 -17.76 -16.07
CA GLY A 105 5.73 -18.43 -16.28
C GLY A 105 5.58 -19.86 -16.82
N MET A 106 4.54 -20.58 -16.40
CA MET A 106 4.23 -21.93 -16.90
C MET A 106 3.75 -21.93 -18.36
N ASP A 107 2.97 -20.93 -18.78
CA ASP A 107 2.52 -20.79 -20.18
C ASP A 107 3.68 -20.43 -21.14
N GLY A 108 4.81 -19.93 -20.63
CA GLY A 108 6.02 -19.61 -21.42
C GLY A 108 6.99 -20.78 -21.65
N SER A 109 6.76 -21.97 -21.04
CA SER A 109 7.72 -23.09 -21.05
C SER A 109 7.35 -24.24 -22.01
N THR A 110 6.57 -23.97 -23.06
CA THR A 110 6.32 -24.91 -24.16
C THR A 110 7.06 -24.51 -25.44
N VAL A 111 8.38 -24.36 -25.34
CA VAL A 111 9.25 -24.39 -26.53
C VAL A 111 9.78 -25.81 -26.69
N PRO A 112 9.56 -26.50 -27.83
CA PRO A 112 10.08 -27.84 -28.01
C PRO A 112 11.60 -27.77 -28.05
N VAL A 113 12.24 -28.55 -27.18
CA VAL A 113 13.67 -28.85 -27.26
C VAL A 113 13.91 -29.62 -28.55
N SER A 114 14.15 -28.89 -29.65
CA SER A 114 14.83 -29.43 -30.81
C SER A 114 16.30 -29.55 -30.44
N HIS A 115 16.73 -30.78 -30.22
CA HIS A 115 18.13 -31.15 -30.27
C HIS A 115 18.67 -30.82 -31.68
N THR A 116 19.39 -29.71 -31.81
CA THR A 116 20.42 -29.55 -32.82
C THR A 116 21.68 -29.08 -32.13
N SER A 117 22.51 -30.06 -31.77
CA SER A 117 23.95 -29.90 -31.63
C SER A 117 24.51 -29.24 -32.89
N ASP A 118 25.09 -28.05 -32.73
CA ASP A 118 26.43 -27.68 -33.22
C ASP A 118 26.61 -26.16 -33.19
N SER A 119 27.47 -25.67 -32.29
CA SER A 119 28.48 -24.64 -32.56
C SER A 119 29.11 -24.19 -31.25
N SER A 120 30.32 -24.66 -30.99
CA SER A 120 31.21 -24.18 -29.95
C SER A 120 31.71 -22.77 -30.27
N GLY A 121 31.14 -21.76 -29.62
CA GLY A 121 31.68 -20.40 -29.58
C GLY A 121 31.96 -20.03 -28.12
N THR A 122 33.23 -19.94 -27.75
CA THR A 122 33.67 -19.47 -26.43
C THR A 122 33.14 -18.05 -26.17
N PRO A 123 32.48 -17.78 -25.02
CA PRO A 123 31.97 -16.44 -24.72
C PRO A 123 33.12 -15.50 -24.35
N ASN A 124 33.20 -14.37 -25.05
CA ASN A 124 34.19 -13.33 -24.83
C ASN A 124 33.97 -12.65 -23.45
N PRO A 125 34.91 -12.75 -22.49
CA PRO A 125 34.68 -12.35 -21.09
C PRO A 125 34.56 -10.83 -20.86
N GLU A 126 35.15 -10.00 -21.74
CA GLU A 126 35.14 -8.54 -21.58
C GLU A 126 33.76 -7.91 -21.86
N GLY A 127 32.98 -8.48 -22.78
CA GLY A 127 31.63 -7.98 -23.08
C GLY A 127 30.64 -8.23 -21.95
N MET A 128 30.82 -9.31 -21.20
CA MET A 128 29.93 -9.70 -20.11
C MET A 128 30.10 -8.78 -18.89
N GLU A 129 31.33 -8.36 -18.59
CA GLU A 129 31.59 -7.43 -17.48
C GLU A 129 30.98 -6.03 -17.73
N VAL A 130 30.99 -5.58 -18.99
CA VAL A 130 30.36 -4.30 -19.39
C VAL A 130 28.84 -4.36 -19.25
N LEU A 131 28.22 -5.48 -19.62
CA LEU A 131 26.78 -5.67 -19.46
C LEU A 131 26.35 -5.71 -18.00
N VAL A 132 27.13 -6.38 -17.14
CA VAL A 132 26.87 -6.43 -15.68
C VAL A 132 26.95 -5.04 -15.05
N LYS A 133 27.92 -4.21 -15.45
CA LYS A 133 28.01 -2.81 -14.97
C LYS A 133 26.80 -1.99 -15.41
N GLN A 134 26.37 -2.12 -16.66
CA GLN A 134 25.19 -1.41 -17.19
C GLN A 134 23.88 -1.86 -16.53
N LEU A 135 23.72 -3.15 -16.22
CA LEU A 135 22.56 -3.64 -15.48
C LEU A 135 22.52 -3.10 -14.03
N ASN A 136 23.69 -3.02 -13.36
CA ASN A 136 23.76 -2.47 -12.01
C ASN A 136 23.43 -0.97 -11.96
N GLU A 137 23.84 -0.20 -12.97
CA GLU A 137 23.45 1.22 -13.10
C GLU A 137 21.93 1.37 -13.28
N ILE A 138 21.30 0.53 -14.10
CA ILE A 138 19.83 0.54 -14.28
C ILE A 138 19.10 0.16 -12.99
N ASN A 139 19.64 -0.82 -12.25
CA ASN A 139 19.09 -1.21 -10.96
C ASN A 139 19.13 -0.06 -9.93
N HIS A 140 20.13 0.82 -10.00
CA HIS A 140 20.19 2.02 -9.15
C HIS A 140 19.13 3.07 -9.51
N PHE A 141 18.70 3.14 -10.77
CA PHE A 141 17.63 4.05 -11.19
C PHE A 141 16.23 3.54 -10.83
N LEU A 142 16.04 2.24 -10.61
CA LEU A 142 14.73 1.63 -10.34
C LEU A 142 13.95 2.27 -9.18
N PRO A 143 14.57 2.63 -8.03
CA PRO A 143 13.87 3.25 -6.90
C PRO A 143 13.65 4.76 -7.07
N VAL A 144 14.44 5.42 -7.93
CA VAL A 144 14.49 6.90 -8.04
C VAL A 144 13.71 7.40 -9.26
N ASP A 145 13.84 6.70 -10.40
CA ASP A 145 13.22 7.05 -11.68
C ASP A 145 12.98 5.79 -12.53
N SER A 146 11.80 5.21 -12.37
CA SER A 146 11.38 3.98 -13.05
C SER A 146 11.22 4.14 -14.57
N MET A 147 10.91 5.35 -15.05
CA MET A 147 10.76 5.64 -16.48
C MET A 147 12.12 5.66 -17.18
N ARG A 148 13.12 6.27 -16.53
CA ARG A 148 14.50 6.26 -17.03
C ARG A 148 15.09 4.86 -17.05
N ALA A 149 14.85 4.06 -16.00
CA ALA A 149 15.29 2.67 -15.95
C ALA A 149 14.71 1.84 -17.13
N LYS A 150 13.42 2.02 -17.42
CA LYS A 150 12.75 1.35 -18.55
C LYS A 150 13.34 1.72 -19.92
N LEU A 151 13.68 2.99 -20.13
CA LEU A 151 14.28 3.46 -21.38
C LEU A 151 15.68 2.87 -21.61
N GLU A 152 16.54 2.87 -20.59
CA GLU A 152 17.90 2.29 -20.70
C GLU A 152 17.84 0.76 -20.86
N LEU A 153 16.89 0.09 -20.21
CA LEU A 153 16.69 -1.35 -20.38
C LEU A 153 16.26 -1.69 -21.82
N THR A 154 15.36 -0.90 -22.40
CA THR A 154 14.91 -1.07 -23.80
C THR A 154 16.07 -0.87 -24.78
N LYS A 155 16.98 0.08 -24.48
CA LYS A 155 18.18 0.37 -25.26
C LYS A 155 19.26 -0.71 -25.12
N LEU A 156 19.34 -1.40 -23.98
CA LEU A 156 20.19 -2.59 -23.84
C LEU A 156 19.64 -3.74 -24.66
N ILE A 157 18.33 -4.01 -24.58
CA ILE A 157 17.68 -5.08 -25.34
C ILE A 157 17.89 -4.87 -26.85
N SER A 158 17.80 -3.64 -27.36
CA SER A 158 18.05 -3.36 -28.77
C SER A 158 19.51 -3.47 -29.22
N LYS A 159 20.48 -3.50 -28.29
CA LYS A 159 21.91 -3.75 -28.59
C LYS A 159 22.27 -5.23 -28.57
N LEU A 160 21.48 -6.06 -27.90
CA LEU A 160 21.67 -7.52 -27.85
C LEU A 160 20.84 -8.28 -28.90
N SER A 161 19.82 -7.65 -29.49
CA SER A 161 19.06 -8.14 -30.65
C SER A 161 19.74 -7.81 -31.97
#